data_AF-A0A3M0EGC0-F1
#
_entry.id   AF-A0A3M0EGC0-F1
#
_cell.length_a   1.000
_cell.length_b   1.000
_cell.length_c   1.000
_cell.angle_alpha   90.00
_cell.angle_beta   90.00
_cell.angle_gamma   90.00
#
_symmetry.space_group_name_H-M   'P 1'
#
loop_
_entity.id
_entity.type
_entity.pdbx_description
1 polymer ?
#
loop_
_entity_poly.entity_id
_entity_poly.type
_entity_poly.pdbx_seq_one_letter_code
_entity_poly.pdbx_strand_id
1 'polypeptide(L)'
;MAQYGDFQNAIYGAGLRGVVPKLPVDFATLERRASAALPPAVLSYLQGGCGDEFTQDENARAFSHWGLVPRMMVDCRTRDLSVELFGMTLPTPLFMAPVGINGICTQDQHGDLAAARASAMTGVPLMASTLSNDPLETVAQALGDTPGFFQLYTPKDVGVAESLVQRAEAAGYKAIVVTLDTWVTGWRPRDLNAANFPQLRGHVLMNYFSDPAFRKLLAKPPEEDPAAAIGAWAATFGRVLTWADMPWLRSLTKLPIVLKGICHPEDARRTVDEGADGIYCSNHGGRQANGGIAAIDMLADVVAASGSTPVLFDSGVRSGTDVVKALALGATAVGVGRPYTYGLALDGADGAAHVLKCLLAEADLLMAVNGYPSIADVRAAGAVRQSR
;
A
#
# COMPACT_ATOMS: atom_id res chain seq x y z
N MET A 1 -15.16 19.21 1.85
CA MET A 1 -16.17 18.47 2.63
C MET A 1 -15.82 18.69 4.09
N ALA A 2 -16.81 18.84 4.97
CA ALA A 2 -16.54 19.07 6.39
C ALA A 2 -16.13 17.77 7.09
N GLN A 3 -16.64 16.65 6.59
CA GLN A 3 -16.34 15.28 7.03
C GLN A 3 -16.23 14.36 5.82
N TYR A 4 -15.49 13.25 5.92
CA TYR A 4 -15.34 12.31 4.80
C TYR A 4 -16.67 11.66 4.39
N GLY A 5 -17.55 11.39 5.34
CA GLY A 5 -18.89 10.83 5.14
C GLY A 5 -19.83 11.73 4.34
N ASP A 6 -19.52 13.02 4.17
CA ASP A 6 -20.30 13.93 3.31
C ASP A 6 -20.27 13.49 1.84
N PHE A 7 -19.34 12.60 1.44
CA PHE A 7 -19.26 12.06 0.09
C PHE A 7 -20.57 11.35 -0.34
N GLN A 8 -21.27 10.66 0.58
CA GLN A 8 -22.56 10.04 0.25
C GLN A 8 -23.63 11.08 -0.13
N ASN A 9 -23.59 12.26 0.48
CA ASN A 9 -24.55 13.34 0.22
C ASN A 9 -24.34 13.92 -1.18
N ALA A 10 -23.08 14.00 -1.64
CA ALA A 10 -22.78 14.40 -3.01
C ALA A 10 -23.36 13.41 -4.03
N ILE A 11 -23.29 12.10 -3.73
CA ILE A 11 -23.86 11.04 -4.57
C ILE A 11 -25.39 11.14 -4.61
N TYR A 12 -26.07 11.15 -3.46
CA TYR A 12 -27.53 11.28 -3.41
C TYR A 12 -28.01 12.60 -4.05
N GLY A 13 -27.30 13.69 -3.79
CA GLY A 13 -27.61 15.00 -4.38
C GLY A 13 -27.45 15.05 -5.89
N ALA A 14 -26.50 14.30 -6.48
CA ALA A 14 -26.39 14.13 -7.93
C ALA A 14 -27.55 13.30 -8.50
N GLY A 15 -28.00 12.27 -7.76
CA GLY A 15 -29.14 11.44 -8.13
C GLY A 15 -30.45 12.22 -8.29
N LEU A 16 -30.67 13.28 -7.51
CA LEU A 16 -31.83 14.19 -7.67
C LEU A 16 -31.88 14.90 -9.03
N ARG A 17 -30.74 14.98 -9.74
CA ARG A 17 -30.63 15.52 -11.10
C ARG A 17 -30.54 14.42 -12.17
N GLY A 18 -30.84 13.17 -11.82
CA GLY A 18 -30.77 12.03 -12.73
C GLY A 18 -29.36 11.53 -13.02
N VAL A 19 -28.36 11.94 -12.23
CA VAL A 19 -26.96 11.50 -12.40
C VAL A 19 -26.66 10.36 -11.45
N VAL A 20 -26.45 9.16 -11.99
CA VAL A 20 -26.00 7.99 -11.24
C VAL A 20 -24.47 7.87 -11.24
N PRO A 21 -23.83 7.32 -10.19
CA PRO A 21 -22.39 7.15 -10.16
C PRO A 21 -21.87 6.29 -11.32
N LYS A 22 -20.86 6.80 -12.04
CA LYS A 22 -20.14 6.03 -13.07
C LYS A 22 -19.37 4.86 -12.46
N LEU A 23 -18.85 5.02 -11.25
CA LEU A 23 -18.02 4.05 -10.53
C LEU A 23 -18.79 3.41 -9.37
N PRO A 24 -18.52 2.14 -9.04
CA PRO A 24 -19.20 1.46 -7.94
C PRO A 24 -18.73 1.96 -6.58
N VAL A 25 -19.56 1.79 -5.56
CA VAL A 25 -19.27 2.17 -4.17
C VAL A 25 -18.99 0.96 -3.28
N ASP A 26 -19.20 -0.26 -3.77
CA ASP A 26 -18.90 -1.53 -3.10
C ASP A 26 -17.71 -2.25 -3.76
N PHE A 27 -16.94 -2.98 -2.94
CA PHE A 27 -15.74 -3.70 -3.40
C PHE A 27 -16.06 -4.80 -4.42
N ALA A 28 -17.13 -5.56 -4.23
CA ALA A 28 -17.47 -6.68 -5.10
C ALA A 28 -17.75 -6.23 -6.55
N THR A 29 -18.49 -5.14 -6.72
CA THR A 29 -18.74 -4.55 -8.04
C THR A 29 -17.50 -3.88 -8.62
N LEU A 30 -16.67 -3.23 -7.78
CA LEU A 30 -15.38 -2.68 -8.17
C LEU A 30 -14.47 -3.75 -8.77
N GLU A 31 -14.26 -4.85 -8.04
CA GLU A 31 -13.42 -5.96 -8.48
C GLU A 31 -13.96 -6.59 -9.77
N ARG A 32 -15.26 -6.89 -9.85
CA ARG A 32 -15.87 -7.45 -11.05
C ARG A 32 -15.66 -6.57 -12.27
N ARG A 33 -15.89 -5.25 -12.14
CA ARG A 33 -15.72 -4.31 -13.25
C ARG A 33 -14.26 -4.15 -13.66
N ALA A 34 -13.34 -4.06 -12.69
CA ALA A 34 -11.91 -3.96 -12.98
C ALA A 34 -11.38 -5.23 -13.64
N SER A 35 -11.87 -6.40 -13.22
CA SER A 35 -11.53 -7.69 -13.82
C SER A 35 -11.94 -7.77 -15.29
N ALA A 36 -13.09 -7.19 -15.63
CA ALA A 36 -13.55 -7.10 -17.02
C ALA A 36 -12.79 -6.05 -17.86
N ALA A 37 -12.16 -5.05 -17.22
CA ALA A 37 -11.44 -3.99 -17.90
C ALA A 37 -9.95 -4.29 -18.12
N LEU A 38 -9.34 -5.11 -17.25
CA LEU A 38 -7.91 -5.40 -17.27
C LEU A 38 -7.54 -6.44 -18.34
N PRO A 39 -6.39 -6.26 -19.03
CA PRO A 39 -5.84 -7.31 -19.88
C PRO A 39 -5.57 -8.59 -19.06
N PRO A 40 -5.77 -9.80 -19.61
CA PRO A 40 -5.63 -11.05 -18.86
C PRO A 40 -4.28 -11.22 -18.15
N ALA A 41 -3.17 -10.79 -18.76
CA ALA A 41 -1.85 -10.86 -18.15
C ALA A 41 -1.69 -9.91 -16.95
N VAL A 42 -2.26 -8.71 -17.01
CA VAL A 42 -2.24 -7.75 -15.89
C VAL A 42 -3.16 -8.22 -14.78
N LEU A 43 -4.36 -8.69 -15.15
CA LEU A 43 -5.34 -9.24 -14.22
C LEU A 43 -4.77 -10.43 -13.42
N SER A 44 -4.17 -11.39 -14.13
CA SER A 44 -3.56 -12.58 -13.52
C SER A 44 -2.52 -12.19 -12.48
N TYR A 45 -1.62 -11.26 -12.82
CA TYR A 45 -0.57 -10.81 -11.92
C TYR A 45 -1.11 -9.99 -10.73
N LEU A 46 -2.13 -9.15 -10.95
CA LEU A 46 -2.73 -8.32 -9.90
C LEU A 46 -3.52 -9.14 -8.88
N GLN A 47 -4.36 -10.07 -9.36
CA GLN A 47 -5.23 -10.87 -8.51
C GLN A 47 -4.54 -12.10 -7.93
N GLY A 48 -3.55 -12.66 -8.63
CA GLY A 48 -2.88 -13.89 -8.23
C GLY A 48 -2.25 -13.84 -6.85
N GLY A 49 -2.41 -14.91 -6.09
CA GLY A 49 -1.76 -15.15 -4.80
C GLY A 49 -0.64 -16.19 -4.89
N CYS A 50 -0.04 -16.50 -3.73
CA CYS A 50 0.87 -17.64 -3.60
C CYS A 50 0.09 -18.94 -3.43
N GLY A 51 0.56 -20.03 -4.02
CA GLY A 51 -0.04 -21.36 -3.88
C GLY A 51 -1.48 -21.42 -4.38
N ASP A 52 -2.35 -22.03 -3.59
CA ASP A 52 -3.80 -22.09 -3.83
C ASP A 52 -4.54 -20.79 -3.40
N GLU A 53 -3.79 -19.76 -3.02
CA GLU A 53 -4.28 -18.44 -2.63
C GLU A 53 -5.00 -18.41 -1.27
N PHE A 54 -4.98 -19.50 -0.51
CA PHE A 54 -5.63 -19.61 0.79
C PHE A 54 -5.32 -18.44 1.73
N THR A 55 -4.05 -18.08 1.91
CA THR A 55 -3.64 -16.97 2.80
C THR A 55 -4.19 -15.62 2.34
N GLN A 56 -4.27 -15.41 1.02
CA GLN A 56 -4.82 -14.18 0.46
C GLN A 56 -6.33 -14.06 0.74
N ASP A 57 -7.06 -15.15 0.62
CA ASP A 57 -8.49 -15.20 0.89
C ASP A 57 -8.77 -15.07 2.39
N GLU A 58 -7.95 -15.74 3.22
CA GLU A 58 -8.00 -15.63 4.68
C GLU A 58 -7.74 -14.20 5.17
N ASN A 59 -6.78 -13.49 4.57
CA ASN A 59 -6.56 -12.07 4.86
C ASN A 59 -7.85 -11.24 4.73
N ALA A 60 -8.64 -11.46 3.68
CA ALA A 60 -9.89 -10.74 3.49
C ALA A 60 -11.00 -11.24 4.43
N ARG A 61 -11.10 -12.57 4.62
CA ARG A 61 -12.13 -13.20 5.44
C ARG A 61 -12.00 -12.87 6.92
N ALA A 62 -10.77 -12.77 7.43
CA ALA A 62 -10.49 -12.60 8.86
C ALA A 62 -11.12 -11.34 9.47
N PHE A 63 -11.28 -10.25 8.70
CA PHE A 63 -11.98 -9.05 9.17
C PHE A 63 -13.44 -9.32 9.59
N SER A 64 -14.09 -10.37 9.05
CA SER A 64 -15.45 -10.74 9.45
C SER A 64 -15.53 -11.40 10.83
N HIS A 65 -14.39 -11.74 11.43
CA HIS A 65 -14.29 -12.27 12.79
C HIS A 65 -14.06 -11.16 13.82
N TRP A 66 -14.00 -9.89 13.41
CA TRP A 66 -13.79 -8.75 14.29
C TRP A 66 -15.01 -7.83 14.25
N GLY A 67 -15.50 -7.45 15.43
CA GLY A 67 -16.62 -6.53 15.61
C GLY A 67 -16.24 -5.30 16.44
N LEU A 68 -16.94 -4.19 16.22
CA LEU A 68 -16.84 -2.98 17.02
C LEU A 68 -18.13 -2.82 17.82
N VAL A 69 -18.03 -2.42 19.09
CA VAL A 69 -19.19 -2.29 19.98
C VAL A 69 -19.75 -0.86 19.92
N PRO A 70 -20.96 -0.63 19.36
CA PRO A 70 -21.50 0.71 19.25
C PRO A 70 -21.69 1.41 20.61
N ARG A 71 -21.36 2.70 20.69
CA ARG A 71 -21.48 3.54 21.87
C ARG A 71 -22.54 4.61 21.63
N MET A 72 -23.67 4.50 22.31
CA MET A 72 -24.80 5.41 22.14
C MET A 72 -24.63 6.67 22.99
N MET A 73 -25.32 7.75 22.61
CA MET A 73 -25.30 9.05 23.32
C MET A 73 -23.90 9.69 23.43
N VAL A 74 -23.05 9.46 22.43
CA VAL A 74 -21.75 10.15 22.25
C VAL A 74 -21.92 11.22 21.16
N ASP A 75 -21.37 12.41 21.37
CA ASP A 75 -21.39 13.47 20.35
C ASP A 75 -20.35 13.18 19.25
N CYS A 76 -20.82 12.70 18.11
CA CYS A 76 -20.00 12.45 16.92
C CYS A 76 -20.41 13.32 15.72
N ARG A 77 -20.92 14.54 15.98
CA ARG A 77 -21.21 15.51 14.92
C ARG A 77 -19.97 15.85 14.07
N THR A 78 -18.81 15.83 14.70
CA THR A 78 -17.48 15.94 14.06
C THR A 78 -16.65 14.70 14.41
N ARG A 79 -15.93 14.15 13.45
CA ARG A 79 -14.95 13.10 13.66
C ARG A 79 -13.55 13.60 13.27
N ASP A 80 -12.57 13.20 14.05
CA ASP A 80 -11.16 13.41 13.75
C ASP A 80 -10.51 12.09 13.33
N LEU A 81 -10.20 12.00 12.04
CA LEU A 81 -9.51 10.87 11.43
C LEU A 81 -8.00 11.13 11.28
N SER A 82 -7.50 12.30 11.72
CA SER A 82 -6.09 12.62 11.58
C SER A 82 -5.19 11.71 12.42
N VAL A 83 -3.96 11.50 11.96
CA VAL A 83 -2.95 10.71 12.65
C VAL A 83 -1.59 11.37 12.56
N GLU A 84 -0.77 11.21 13.59
CA GLU A 84 0.64 11.58 13.57
C GLU A 84 1.47 10.42 13.01
N LEU A 85 2.26 10.70 11.98
CA LEU A 85 3.17 9.73 11.38
C LEU A 85 4.46 10.42 10.94
N PHE A 86 5.59 9.95 11.47
CA PHE A 86 6.93 10.47 11.16
C PHE A 86 7.09 11.99 11.35
N GLY A 87 6.46 12.53 12.40
CA GLY A 87 6.49 13.97 12.71
C GLY A 87 5.57 14.83 11.82
N MET A 88 4.66 14.20 11.08
CA MET A 88 3.65 14.87 10.26
C MET A 88 2.26 14.53 10.74
N THR A 89 1.37 15.53 10.75
CA THR A 89 -0.07 15.32 10.88
C THR A 89 -0.65 14.98 9.50
N LEU A 90 -1.09 13.73 9.32
CA LEU A 90 -1.83 13.31 8.15
C LEU A 90 -3.33 13.50 8.40
N PRO A 91 -4.12 13.99 7.41
CA PRO A 91 -5.55 14.23 7.60
C PRO A 91 -6.38 12.93 7.71
N THR A 92 -5.74 11.78 7.45
CA THR A 92 -6.38 10.48 7.28
C THR A 92 -5.45 9.37 7.78
N PRO A 93 -5.99 8.27 8.32
CA PRO A 93 -5.19 7.10 8.69
C PRO A 93 -4.95 6.17 7.51
N LEU A 94 -5.48 6.48 6.32
CA LEU A 94 -5.30 5.65 5.12
C LEU A 94 -4.03 6.02 4.37
N PHE A 95 -3.40 5.02 3.76
CA PHE A 95 -2.36 5.22 2.74
C PHE A 95 -2.54 4.23 1.58
N MET A 96 -2.00 4.56 0.41
CA MET A 96 -1.94 3.66 -0.73
C MET A 96 -0.70 2.79 -0.60
N ALA A 97 -0.90 1.49 -0.37
CA ALA A 97 0.18 0.52 -0.22
C ALA A 97 0.97 0.37 -1.53
N PRO A 98 2.28 0.02 -1.47
CA PRO A 98 3.10 -0.05 -2.68
C PRO A 98 2.70 -1.23 -3.56
N VAL A 99 2.27 -0.94 -4.79
CA VAL A 99 1.96 -1.94 -5.82
C VAL A 99 2.83 -1.70 -7.04
N GLY A 100 3.85 -2.55 -7.21
CA GLY A 100 4.87 -2.41 -8.26
C GLY A 100 4.41 -2.72 -9.69
N ILE A 101 3.10 -2.84 -9.94
CA ILE A 101 2.54 -2.99 -11.29
C ILE A 101 1.50 -1.92 -11.62
N ASN A 102 1.32 -0.91 -10.76
CA ASN A 102 0.38 0.17 -10.99
C ASN A 102 0.60 0.81 -12.36
N GLY A 103 1.86 1.03 -12.75
CA GLY A 103 2.26 1.52 -14.07
C GLY A 103 1.47 0.92 -15.23
N ILE A 104 1.23 -0.39 -15.26
CA ILE A 104 0.51 -1.07 -16.37
C ILE A 104 -0.97 -1.32 -16.10
N CYS A 105 -1.54 -0.77 -15.02
CA CYS A 105 -2.94 -0.96 -14.66
C CYS A 105 -3.88 0.06 -15.33
N THR A 106 -3.37 1.14 -15.90
CA THR A 106 -4.14 2.09 -16.71
C THR A 106 -3.90 1.85 -18.21
N GLN A 107 -4.85 2.28 -19.05
CA GLN A 107 -4.75 2.07 -20.50
C GLN A 107 -3.55 2.79 -21.14
N ASP A 108 -3.19 3.96 -20.61
CA ASP A 108 -2.02 4.73 -21.03
C ASP A 108 -0.69 4.24 -20.42
N GLN A 109 -0.74 3.21 -19.57
CA GLN A 109 0.41 2.65 -18.86
C GLN A 109 1.21 3.66 -18.01
N HIS A 110 0.53 4.68 -17.49
CA HIS A 110 1.05 5.66 -16.51
C HIS A 110 0.30 5.59 -15.17
N GLY A 111 -0.04 4.37 -14.73
CA GLY A 111 -0.83 4.17 -13.53
C GLY A 111 -0.12 4.61 -12.24
N ASP A 112 1.21 4.73 -12.25
CA ASP A 112 1.98 5.27 -11.12
C ASP A 112 1.73 6.77 -10.96
N LEU A 113 1.75 7.54 -12.05
CA LEU A 113 1.35 8.96 -12.04
C LEU A 113 -0.13 9.13 -11.70
N ALA A 114 -0.99 8.26 -12.20
CA ALA A 114 -2.41 8.29 -11.86
C ALA A 114 -2.64 8.04 -10.36
N ALA A 115 -1.88 7.12 -9.74
CA ALA A 115 -1.92 6.90 -8.30
C ALA A 115 -1.44 8.13 -7.51
N ALA A 116 -0.35 8.77 -7.95
CA ALA A 116 0.15 9.99 -7.31
C ALA A 116 -0.84 11.15 -7.40
N ARG A 117 -1.50 11.33 -8.55
CA ARG A 117 -2.58 12.32 -8.71
C ARG A 117 -3.77 12.02 -7.81
N ALA A 118 -4.17 10.74 -7.68
CA ALA A 118 -5.23 10.35 -6.75
C ALA A 118 -4.87 10.67 -5.29
N SER A 119 -3.60 10.49 -4.91
CA SER A 119 -3.06 10.90 -3.62
C SER A 119 -3.18 12.42 -3.42
N ALA A 120 -2.75 13.22 -4.40
CA ALA A 120 -2.90 14.68 -4.37
C ALA A 120 -4.36 15.14 -4.24
N MET A 121 -5.29 14.48 -4.94
CA MET A 121 -6.72 14.81 -4.92
C MET A 121 -7.43 14.49 -3.60
N THR A 122 -6.87 13.58 -2.80
CA THR A 122 -7.55 13.03 -1.60
C THR A 122 -6.83 13.33 -0.29
N GLY A 123 -5.55 13.73 -0.35
CA GLY A 123 -4.71 13.87 0.84
C GLY A 123 -4.27 12.52 1.44
N VAL A 124 -4.57 11.39 0.78
CA VAL A 124 -4.14 10.05 1.20
C VAL A 124 -2.72 9.80 0.69
N PRO A 125 -1.70 9.59 1.55
CA PRO A 125 -0.33 9.37 1.12
C PRO A 125 -0.16 8.16 0.18
N LEU A 126 0.70 8.30 -0.82
CA LEU A 126 1.14 7.19 -1.68
C LEU A 126 2.48 6.63 -1.21
N MET A 127 2.56 5.31 -1.06
CA MET A 127 3.83 4.59 -1.03
C MET A 127 4.20 4.14 -2.46
N ALA A 128 5.08 4.89 -3.12
CA ALA A 128 5.53 4.56 -4.48
C ALA A 128 6.49 3.36 -4.46
N SER A 129 6.32 2.40 -5.37
CA SER A 129 7.20 1.21 -5.42
C SER A 129 8.48 1.49 -6.20
N THR A 130 9.55 0.77 -5.86
CA THR A 130 10.76 0.70 -6.69
C THR A 130 10.45 0.27 -8.12
N LEU A 131 9.48 -0.63 -8.32
CA LEU A 131 9.04 -1.03 -9.66
C LEU A 131 7.93 -0.08 -10.13
N SER A 132 8.23 0.70 -11.17
CA SER A 132 7.35 1.73 -11.73
C SER A 132 7.64 1.96 -13.21
N ASN A 133 6.60 2.29 -13.99
CA ASN A 133 6.69 2.75 -15.38
C ASN A 133 7.06 4.23 -15.48
N ASP A 134 7.10 4.96 -14.36
CA ASP A 134 7.41 6.37 -14.31
C ASP A 134 8.60 6.59 -13.36
N PRO A 135 9.53 7.52 -13.65
CA PRO A 135 10.61 7.84 -12.71
C PRO A 135 10.07 8.33 -11.36
N LEU A 136 10.68 7.88 -10.27
CA LEU A 136 10.27 8.23 -8.90
C LEU A 136 10.17 9.74 -8.67
N GLU A 137 10.99 10.52 -9.37
CA GLU A 137 10.99 11.98 -9.32
C GLU A 137 9.71 12.58 -9.92
N THR A 138 9.27 12.05 -11.07
CA THR A 138 8.02 12.46 -11.72
C THR A 138 6.81 12.04 -10.89
N VAL A 139 6.86 10.85 -10.30
CA VAL A 139 5.84 10.38 -9.35
C VAL A 139 5.78 11.30 -8.13
N ALA A 140 6.92 11.69 -7.56
CA ALA A 140 6.99 12.60 -6.42
C ALA A 140 6.38 13.96 -6.74
N GLN A 141 6.67 14.53 -7.91
CA GLN A 141 6.09 15.79 -8.36
C GLN A 141 4.55 15.70 -8.48
N ALA A 142 4.02 14.57 -8.94
CA ALA A 142 2.59 14.37 -9.13
C ALA A 142 1.80 14.23 -7.81
N LEU A 143 2.48 14.06 -6.66
CA LEU A 143 1.85 14.03 -5.34
C LEU A 143 1.39 15.42 -4.86
N GLY A 144 1.89 16.50 -5.46
CA GLY A 144 1.63 17.86 -5.01
C GLY A 144 2.07 18.04 -3.56
N ASP A 145 1.17 18.54 -2.71
CA ASP A 145 1.44 18.77 -1.29
C ASP A 145 1.21 17.53 -0.40
N THR A 146 0.63 16.45 -0.95
CA THR A 146 0.39 15.23 -0.17
C THR A 146 1.72 14.49 0.05
N PRO A 147 2.07 14.11 1.29
CA PRO A 147 3.28 13.35 1.55
C PRO A 147 3.34 12.03 0.76
N GLY A 148 4.49 11.76 0.14
CA GLY A 148 4.81 10.47 -0.45
C GLY A 148 5.83 9.71 0.38
N PHE A 149 5.78 8.38 0.30
CA PHE A 149 6.82 7.49 0.81
C PHE A 149 7.37 6.65 -0.35
N PHE A 150 8.66 6.30 -0.29
CA PHE A 150 9.29 5.48 -1.32
C PHE A 150 9.57 4.08 -0.78
N GLN A 151 8.99 3.07 -1.40
CA GLN A 151 9.23 1.67 -1.08
C GLN A 151 10.44 1.16 -1.85
N LEU A 152 11.45 0.70 -1.11
CA LEU A 152 12.68 0.12 -1.61
C LEU A 152 12.56 -1.42 -1.68
N TYR A 153 12.71 -1.97 -2.89
CA TYR A 153 13.19 -3.34 -3.06
C TYR A 153 14.69 -3.28 -3.16
N THR A 154 15.37 -3.66 -2.08
CA THR A 154 16.82 -3.48 -1.99
C THR A 154 17.53 -4.26 -3.08
N PRO A 155 18.20 -3.59 -4.02
CA PRO A 155 19.02 -4.25 -5.03
C PRO A 155 20.23 -4.92 -4.38
N LYS A 156 20.75 -5.98 -5.01
CA LYS A 156 21.99 -6.65 -4.60
C LYS A 156 23.21 -5.75 -4.78
N ASP A 157 23.19 -4.90 -5.80
CA ASP A 157 24.22 -3.88 -5.99
C ASP A 157 24.01 -2.74 -4.99
N VAL A 158 25.01 -2.52 -4.14
CA VAL A 158 24.97 -1.50 -3.08
C VAL A 158 24.93 -0.08 -3.63
N GLY A 159 25.57 0.19 -4.76
CA GLY A 159 25.59 1.51 -5.39
C GLY A 159 24.24 1.86 -6.00
N VAL A 160 23.55 0.88 -6.60
CA VAL A 160 22.17 1.05 -7.07
C VAL A 160 21.21 1.24 -5.90
N ALA A 161 21.38 0.49 -4.81
CA ALA A 161 20.58 0.68 -3.60
C ALA A 161 20.73 2.10 -3.02
N GLU A 162 21.97 2.57 -2.87
CA GLU A 162 22.29 3.92 -2.41
C GLU A 162 21.71 4.99 -3.35
N SER A 163 21.90 4.83 -4.67
CA SER A 163 21.40 5.77 -5.69
C SER A 163 19.88 5.93 -5.61
N LEU A 164 19.13 4.82 -5.53
CA LEU A 164 17.67 4.87 -5.42
C LEU A 164 17.20 5.58 -4.14
N VAL A 165 17.85 5.32 -3.01
CA VAL A 165 17.52 5.98 -1.73
C VAL A 165 17.82 7.48 -1.78
N GLN A 166 19.00 7.87 -2.28
CA GLN A 166 19.39 9.28 -2.42
C GLN A 166 18.47 10.03 -3.38
N ARG A 167 18.09 9.40 -4.50
CA ARG A 167 17.12 9.97 -5.45
C ARG A 167 15.75 10.17 -4.80
N ALA A 168 15.27 9.20 -4.02
CA ALA A 168 14.02 9.34 -3.30
C ALA A 168 14.06 10.48 -2.26
N GLU A 169 15.14 10.59 -1.48
CA GLU A 169 15.31 11.70 -0.55
C GLU A 169 15.37 13.06 -1.27
N ALA A 170 16.14 13.16 -2.35
CA ALA A 170 16.23 14.37 -3.16
C ALA A 170 14.91 14.77 -3.85
N ALA A 171 14.09 13.79 -4.22
CA ALA A 171 12.77 14.00 -4.81
C ALA A 171 11.72 14.47 -3.77
N GLY A 172 12.06 14.47 -2.48
CA GLY A 172 11.20 14.98 -1.41
C GLY A 172 10.28 13.95 -0.75
N TYR A 173 10.48 12.65 -1.01
CA TYR A 173 9.80 11.59 -0.25
C TYR A 173 10.08 11.72 1.24
N LYS A 174 9.13 11.29 2.08
CA LYS A 174 9.15 11.52 3.52
C LYS A 174 9.57 10.30 4.36
N ALA A 175 9.72 9.13 3.73
CA ALA A 175 10.20 7.91 4.37
C ALA A 175 10.69 6.92 3.31
N ILE A 176 11.57 6.01 3.73
CA ILE A 176 12.01 4.84 2.97
C ILE A 176 11.38 3.59 3.59
N VAL A 177 10.54 2.90 2.81
CA VAL A 177 9.86 1.67 3.23
C VAL A 177 10.62 0.47 2.66
N VAL A 178 11.36 -0.24 3.49
CA VAL A 178 12.16 -1.40 3.08
C VAL A 178 11.29 -2.65 3.15
N THR A 179 11.02 -3.27 2.00
CA THR A 179 10.22 -4.50 1.95
C THR A 179 11.11 -5.73 2.11
N LEU A 180 10.82 -6.55 3.12
CA LEU A 180 11.66 -7.69 3.53
C LEU A 180 11.19 -9.03 2.93
N ASP A 181 9.92 -9.13 2.54
CA ASP A 181 9.22 -10.40 2.29
C ASP A 181 9.17 -10.85 0.81
N THR A 182 10.05 -10.32 -0.06
CA THR A 182 10.05 -10.66 -1.50
C THR A 182 11.41 -10.52 -2.19
N TRP A 183 12.50 -10.81 -1.49
CA TRP A 183 13.80 -10.96 -2.14
C TRP A 183 13.84 -12.15 -3.12
N VAL A 184 12.93 -13.12 -2.93
CA VAL A 184 12.60 -14.19 -3.87
C VAL A 184 11.10 -14.18 -4.16
N THR A 185 10.73 -14.48 -5.39
CA THR A 185 9.32 -14.56 -5.80
C THR A 185 8.65 -15.79 -5.21
N GLY A 186 7.49 -15.62 -4.58
CA GLY A 186 6.61 -16.73 -4.17
C GLY A 186 6.14 -17.60 -5.33
N TRP A 187 5.70 -18.83 -5.01
CA TRP A 187 5.12 -19.75 -6.00
C TRP A 187 3.70 -19.32 -6.38
N ARG A 188 3.51 -18.72 -7.56
CA ARG A 188 2.22 -18.15 -8.00
C ARG A 188 1.64 -18.88 -9.21
N PRO A 189 0.75 -19.88 -9.02
CA PRO A 189 0.26 -20.73 -10.11
C PRO A 189 -0.42 -19.98 -11.26
N ARG A 190 -1.17 -18.90 -11.00
CA ARG A 190 -1.80 -18.10 -12.07
C ARG A 190 -0.76 -17.50 -13.04
N ASP A 191 0.34 -16.99 -12.49
CA ASP A 191 1.44 -16.43 -13.27
C ASP A 191 2.27 -17.53 -13.93
N LEU A 192 2.58 -18.62 -13.22
CA LEU A 192 3.37 -19.74 -13.72
C LEU A 192 2.68 -20.45 -14.90
N ASN A 193 1.37 -20.71 -14.81
CA ASN A 193 0.61 -21.35 -15.89
C ASN A 193 0.50 -20.47 -17.14
N ALA A 194 0.65 -19.16 -17.00
CA ALA A 194 0.64 -18.20 -18.10
C ALA A 194 2.06 -17.76 -18.52
N ALA A 195 3.12 -18.31 -17.91
CA ALA A 195 4.50 -17.81 -18.05
C ALA A 195 4.57 -16.27 -17.95
N ASN A 196 3.85 -15.70 -16.99
CA ASN A 196 3.60 -14.27 -16.90
C ASN A 196 4.49 -13.60 -15.87
N PHE A 197 5.37 -12.70 -16.31
CA PHE A 197 6.17 -11.86 -15.44
C PHE A 197 6.41 -10.50 -16.12
N PRO A 198 5.65 -9.44 -15.78
CA PRO A 198 5.70 -8.16 -16.50
C PRO A 198 7.11 -7.54 -16.59
N GLN A 199 7.91 -7.66 -15.54
CA GLN A 199 9.24 -7.08 -15.47
C GLN A 199 10.23 -7.73 -16.43
N LEU A 200 10.11 -9.05 -16.67
CA LEU A 200 10.92 -9.76 -17.68
C LEU A 200 10.54 -9.36 -19.11
N ARG A 201 9.48 -8.56 -19.29
CA ARG A 201 9.07 -7.94 -20.55
C ARG A 201 9.37 -6.45 -20.60
N GLY A 202 10.14 -5.93 -19.63
CA GLY A 202 10.57 -4.52 -19.59
C GLY A 202 9.55 -3.56 -18.95
N HIS A 203 8.42 -4.06 -18.43
CA HIS A 203 7.49 -3.21 -17.71
C HIS A 203 7.99 -2.88 -16.30
N VAL A 204 7.62 -1.71 -15.82
CA VAL A 204 7.82 -1.21 -14.45
C VAL A 204 9.28 -1.19 -13.99
N LEU A 205 10.21 -0.95 -14.92
CA LEU A 205 11.65 -0.87 -14.66
C LEU A 205 12.21 0.56 -14.76
N MET A 206 11.38 1.59 -14.86
CA MET A 206 11.87 2.94 -15.16
C MET A 206 12.75 3.52 -14.07
N ASN A 207 12.53 3.18 -12.80
CA ASN A 207 13.45 3.58 -11.73
C ASN A 207 14.86 3.00 -11.91
N TYR A 208 15.02 1.80 -12.48
CA TYR A 208 16.32 1.23 -12.82
C TYR A 208 16.86 1.82 -14.13
N PHE A 209 16.02 1.89 -15.16
CA PHE A 209 16.47 2.35 -16.49
C PHE A 209 16.88 3.82 -16.49
N SER A 210 16.30 4.64 -15.60
CA SER A 210 16.71 6.03 -15.36
C SER A 210 17.83 6.18 -14.32
N ASP A 211 18.21 5.13 -13.60
CA ASP A 211 19.17 5.24 -12.51
C ASP A 211 20.62 5.37 -13.00
N PRO A 212 21.35 6.43 -12.59
CA PRO A 212 22.74 6.60 -13.01
C PRO A 212 23.67 5.48 -12.56
N ALA A 213 23.46 4.87 -11.39
CA ALA A 213 24.30 3.77 -10.92
C ALA A 213 23.99 2.47 -11.69
N PHE A 214 22.72 2.17 -11.94
CA PHE A 214 22.32 1.01 -12.73
C PHE A 214 22.81 1.11 -14.18
N ARG A 215 22.68 2.29 -14.81
CA ARG A 215 23.16 2.50 -16.19
C ARG A 215 24.67 2.29 -16.34
N LYS A 216 25.46 2.52 -15.29
CA LYS A 216 26.91 2.23 -15.28
C LYS A 216 27.23 0.72 -15.30
N LEU A 217 26.28 -0.13 -14.94
CA LEU A 217 26.44 -1.59 -15.01
C LEU A 217 26.26 -2.12 -16.44
N LEU A 218 25.77 -1.29 -17.37
CA LEU A 218 25.42 -1.69 -18.72
C LEU A 218 26.47 -1.24 -19.73
N ALA A 219 26.72 -2.07 -20.75
CA ALA A 219 27.58 -1.71 -21.88
C ALA A 219 26.94 -0.69 -22.83
N LYS A 220 25.60 -0.71 -22.90
CA LYS A 220 24.77 0.19 -23.71
C LYS A 220 23.61 0.72 -22.85
N PRO A 221 23.10 1.91 -23.16
CA PRO A 221 21.93 2.43 -22.46
C PRO A 221 20.69 1.53 -22.70
N PRO A 222 19.75 1.44 -21.74
CA PRO A 222 18.53 0.63 -21.88
C PRO A 222 17.72 0.90 -23.15
N GLU A 223 17.76 2.14 -23.67
CA GLU A 223 17.06 2.54 -24.89
C GLU A 223 17.66 1.91 -26.16
N GLU A 224 18.93 1.53 -26.14
CA GLU A 224 19.63 0.87 -27.25
C GLU A 224 19.68 -0.65 -27.13
N ASP A 225 19.69 -1.19 -25.91
CA ASP A 225 19.67 -2.63 -25.64
C ASP A 225 18.76 -2.99 -24.45
N PRO A 226 17.43 -2.99 -24.65
CA PRO A 226 16.48 -3.29 -23.59
C PRO A 226 16.64 -4.70 -23.01
N ALA A 227 17.03 -5.68 -23.84
CA ALA A 227 17.18 -7.06 -23.40
C ALA A 227 18.33 -7.22 -22.40
N ALA A 228 19.47 -6.58 -22.65
CA ALA A 228 20.59 -6.55 -21.72
C ALA A 228 20.21 -5.84 -20.41
N ALA A 229 19.49 -4.73 -20.48
CA ALA A 229 19.04 -3.99 -19.30
C ALA A 229 18.05 -4.81 -18.44
N ILE A 230 17.11 -5.52 -19.06
CA ILE A 230 16.19 -6.44 -18.35
C ILE A 230 16.98 -7.58 -17.68
N GLY A 231 17.95 -8.17 -18.38
CA GLY A 231 18.81 -9.22 -17.84
C GLY A 231 19.63 -8.76 -16.64
N ALA A 232 20.22 -7.56 -16.73
CA ALA A 232 20.95 -6.95 -15.62
C ALA A 232 20.03 -6.68 -14.42
N TRP A 233 18.83 -6.13 -14.64
CA TRP A 233 17.85 -5.95 -13.58
C TRP A 233 17.52 -7.27 -12.88
N ALA A 234 17.27 -8.34 -13.65
CA ALA A 234 16.95 -9.65 -13.10
C ALA A 234 18.09 -10.21 -12.23
N ALA A 235 19.35 -9.94 -12.59
CA ALA A 235 20.51 -10.33 -11.80
C ALA A 235 20.62 -9.51 -10.50
N THR A 236 20.31 -8.21 -10.56
CA THR A 236 20.47 -7.26 -9.45
C THR A 236 19.28 -7.25 -8.48
N PHE A 237 18.08 -7.63 -8.89
CA PHE A 237 16.89 -7.59 -8.04
C PHE A 237 16.97 -8.57 -6.85
N GLY A 238 16.45 -8.13 -5.70
CA GLY A 238 16.20 -8.99 -4.54
C GLY A 238 17.44 -9.31 -3.70
N ARG A 239 17.95 -8.33 -2.94
CA ARG A 239 18.91 -8.59 -1.87
C ARG A 239 18.21 -9.23 -0.67
N VAL A 240 18.81 -10.29 -0.14
CA VAL A 240 18.44 -10.82 1.18
C VAL A 240 19.01 -9.88 2.23
N LEU A 241 18.14 -9.30 3.05
CA LEU A 241 18.52 -8.47 4.18
C LEU A 241 18.55 -9.29 5.47
N THR A 242 19.45 -8.91 6.35
CA THR A 242 19.55 -9.39 7.72
C THR A 242 19.54 -8.19 8.66
N TRP A 243 19.35 -8.43 9.95
CA TRP A 243 19.41 -7.36 10.95
C TRP A 243 20.78 -6.65 10.98
N ALA A 244 21.86 -7.33 10.60
CA ALA A 244 23.19 -6.72 10.48
C ALA A 244 23.29 -5.66 9.38
N ASP A 245 22.32 -5.61 8.46
CA ASP A 245 22.25 -4.59 7.41
C ASP A 245 21.58 -3.28 7.90
N MET A 246 20.99 -3.24 9.11
CA MET A 246 20.31 -2.04 9.62
C MET A 246 21.22 -0.82 9.76
N PRO A 247 22.46 -0.92 10.30
CA PRO A 247 23.38 0.21 10.31
C PRO A 247 23.70 0.75 8.92
N TRP A 248 23.80 -0.13 7.92
CA TRP A 248 24.02 0.26 6.52
C TRP A 248 22.77 0.95 5.95
N LEU A 249 21.58 0.37 6.10
CA LEU A 249 20.33 1.01 5.65
C LEU A 249 20.16 2.41 6.26
N ARG A 250 20.46 2.55 7.55
CA ARG A 250 20.44 3.85 8.24
C ARG A 250 21.49 4.81 7.69
N SER A 251 22.66 4.34 7.26
CA SER A 251 23.68 5.23 6.70
C SER A 251 23.33 5.77 5.32
N LEU A 252 22.34 5.20 4.62
CA LEU A 252 21.92 5.65 3.29
C LEU A 252 21.06 6.92 3.29
N THR A 253 20.36 7.23 4.40
CA THR A 253 19.38 8.31 4.44
C THR A 253 19.16 8.86 5.84
N LYS A 254 18.69 10.11 5.92
CA LYS A 254 18.17 10.70 7.17
C LYS A 254 16.65 10.57 7.30
N LEU A 255 15.97 10.09 6.26
CA LEU A 255 14.54 9.87 6.30
C LEU A 255 14.18 8.74 7.28
N PRO A 256 12.94 8.76 7.81
CA PRO A 256 12.36 7.62 8.50
C PRO A 256 12.50 6.32 7.69
N ILE A 257 12.94 5.24 8.34
CA ILE A 257 13.01 3.89 7.77
C ILE A 257 11.88 3.05 8.34
N VAL A 258 11.07 2.47 7.47
CA VAL A 258 9.94 1.61 7.82
C VAL A 258 10.21 0.19 7.32
N LEU A 259 10.09 -0.82 8.19
CA LEU A 259 10.29 -2.21 7.79
C LEU A 259 8.95 -2.88 7.48
N LYS A 260 8.75 -3.27 6.21
CA LYS A 260 7.54 -3.93 5.72
C LYS A 260 7.71 -5.44 5.63
N GLY A 261 6.72 -6.16 6.14
CA GLY A 261 6.69 -7.63 6.18
C GLY A 261 6.74 -8.21 7.60
N ILE A 262 6.72 -7.36 8.63
CA ILE A 262 6.87 -7.76 10.03
C ILE A 262 5.55 -8.36 10.53
N CYS A 263 5.53 -9.67 10.78
CA CYS A 263 4.33 -10.35 11.28
C CYS A 263 4.51 -10.95 12.68
N HIS A 264 5.75 -11.16 13.12
CA HIS A 264 6.05 -11.80 14.40
C HIS A 264 6.43 -10.74 15.47
N PRO A 265 5.94 -10.85 16.72
CA PRO A 265 6.23 -9.87 17.77
C PRO A 265 7.73 -9.76 18.13
N GLU A 266 8.52 -10.83 17.99
CA GLU A 266 9.98 -10.74 18.17
C GLU A 266 10.63 -9.84 17.11
N ASP A 267 10.20 -9.96 15.84
CA ASP A 267 10.73 -9.12 14.76
C ASP A 267 10.28 -7.68 14.92
N ALA A 268 9.07 -7.45 15.46
CA ALA A 268 8.60 -6.12 15.83
C ALA A 268 9.47 -5.51 16.94
N ARG A 269 9.75 -6.23 18.03
CA ARG A 269 10.70 -5.79 19.07
C ARG A 269 12.07 -5.48 18.48
N ARG A 270 12.60 -6.38 17.66
CA ARG A 270 13.90 -6.18 17.02
C ARG A 270 13.93 -4.99 16.07
N THR A 271 12.82 -4.70 15.38
CA THR A 271 12.68 -3.49 14.56
C THR A 271 12.84 -2.22 15.41
N VAL A 272 12.30 -2.21 16.63
CA VAL A 272 12.49 -1.11 17.58
C VAL A 272 13.93 -1.04 18.09
N ASP A 273 14.49 -2.18 18.52
CA ASP A 273 15.85 -2.25 19.08
C ASP A 273 16.93 -1.79 18.07
N GLU A 274 16.74 -2.10 16.78
CA GLU A 274 17.65 -1.70 15.70
C GLU A 274 17.38 -0.28 15.19
N GLY A 275 16.44 0.45 15.81
CA GLY A 275 16.20 1.87 15.57
C GLY A 275 15.52 2.19 14.24
N ALA A 276 14.65 1.32 13.73
CA ALA A 276 13.74 1.69 12.64
C ALA A 276 12.63 2.62 13.17
N ASP A 277 12.13 3.50 12.31
CA ASP A 277 11.17 4.55 12.68
C ASP A 277 9.71 4.09 12.57
N GLY A 278 9.47 2.93 11.94
CA GLY A 278 8.13 2.37 11.77
C GLY A 278 8.15 0.88 11.48
N ILE A 279 7.10 0.21 11.95
CA ILE A 279 6.83 -1.20 11.67
C ILE A 279 5.68 -1.26 10.69
N TYR A 280 5.80 -2.06 9.63
CA TYR A 280 4.71 -2.26 8.69
C TYR A 280 4.33 -3.75 8.66
N CYS A 281 3.26 -4.05 9.41
CA CYS A 281 2.63 -5.34 9.54
C CYS A 281 1.90 -5.74 8.25
N SER A 282 2.45 -6.73 7.56
CA SER A 282 2.02 -7.12 6.20
C SER A 282 2.49 -8.53 5.90
N ASN A 283 1.68 -9.31 5.19
CA ASN A 283 2.10 -10.57 4.56
C ASN A 283 2.06 -10.47 3.01
N HIS A 284 2.22 -9.24 2.50
CA HIS A 284 2.21 -8.96 1.06
C HIS A 284 0.88 -9.33 0.37
N GLY A 285 -0.24 -9.28 1.11
CA GLY A 285 -1.54 -9.71 0.61
C GLY A 285 -1.63 -11.20 0.30
N GLY A 286 -0.80 -12.04 0.91
CA GLY A 286 -0.74 -13.49 0.66
C GLY A 286 -0.10 -13.87 -0.68
N ARG A 287 0.69 -12.96 -1.29
CA ARG A 287 1.26 -13.14 -2.63
C ARG A 287 2.64 -13.82 -2.65
N GLN A 288 3.33 -13.86 -1.50
CA GLN A 288 4.72 -14.34 -1.43
C GLN A 288 4.85 -15.70 -0.77
N ALA A 289 4.12 -15.90 0.33
CA ALA A 289 4.07 -17.17 1.03
C ALA A 289 2.62 -17.50 1.35
N ASN A 290 2.28 -18.78 1.24
CA ASN A 290 0.95 -19.29 1.53
C ASN A 290 0.94 -20.07 2.85
N GLY A 291 1.31 -19.40 3.95
CA GLY A 291 1.44 -20.01 5.28
C GLY A 291 0.14 -20.15 6.07
N GLY A 292 -0.95 -19.54 5.60
CA GLY A 292 -2.31 -19.73 6.12
C GLY A 292 -2.74 -18.82 7.27
N ILE A 293 -1.91 -17.87 7.70
CA ILE A 293 -2.26 -16.91 8.76
C ILE A 293 -2.63 -15.56 8.15
N ALA A 294 -3.83 -15.08 8.47
CA ALA A 294 -4.28 -13.75 8.08
C ALA A 294 -3.47 -12.67 8.81
N ALA A 295 -3.06 -11.61 8.09
CA ALA A 295 -2.23 -10.53 8.63
C ALA A 295 -2.87 -9.84 9.83
N ILE A 296 -4.19 -9.60 9.80
CA ILE A 296 -4.90 -8.94 10.89
C ILE A 296 -4.86 -9.73 12.20
N ASP A 297 -4.80 -11.07 12.12
CA ASP A 297 -4.75 -11.94 13.30
C ASP A 297 -3.38 -11.87 14.00
N MET A 298 -2.35 -11.28 13.37
CA MET A 298 -1.02 -11.06 13.94
C MET A 298 -0.82 -9.60 14.42
N LEU A 299 -1.72 -8.69 14.04
CA LEU A 299 -1.55 -7.25 14.24
C LEU A 299 -1.47 -6.86 15.73
N ALA A 300 -2.33 -7.40 16.58
CA ALA A 300 -2.37 -7.02 18.00
C ALA A 300 -1.06 -7.36 18.74
N ASP A 301 -0.46 -8.52 18.44
CA ASP A 301 0.81 -8.94 19.03
C ASP A 301 1.97 -8.09 18.52
N VAL A 302 1.97 -7.73 17.23
CA VAL A 302 2.94 -6.79 16.66
C VAL A 302 2.82 -5.43 17.34
N VAL A 303 1.62 -4.89 17.50
CA VAL A 303 1.38 -3.60 18.19
C VAL A 303 1.89 -3.66 19.63
N ALA A 304 1.56 -4.72 20.37
CA ALA A 304 2.02 -4.88 21.76
C ALA A 304 3.55 -4.91 21.88
N ALA A 305 4.24 -5.47 20.88
CA ALA A 305 5.70 -5.55 20.80
C ALA A 305 6.38 -4.25 20.30
N SER A 306 5.61 -3.29 19.76
CA SER A 306 6.15 -2.12 19.06
C SER A 306 6.51 -0.93 19.96
N GLY A 307 6.13 -0.96 21.25
CA GLY A 307 6.30 0.18 22.14
C GLY A 307 5.57 1.42 21.60
N SER A 308 6.30 2.54 21.44
CA SER A 308 5.77 3.78 20.85
C SER A 308 5.99 3.90 19.34
N THR A 309 6.66 2.93 18.71
CA THR A 309 6.94 2.95 17.27
C THR A 309 5.64 2.79 16.49
N PRO A 310 5.34 3.66 15.50
CA PRO A 310 4.11 3.56 14.74
C PRO A 310 4.03 2.24 13.95
N VAL A 311 2.87 1.61 14.01
CA VAL A 311 2.57 0.35 13.29
C VAL A 311 1.64 0.62 12.13
N LEU A 312 2.13 0.47 10.92
CA LEU A 312 1.34 0.48 9.71
C LEU A 312 0.84 -0.92 9.42
N PHE A 313 -0.32 -1.04 8.78
CA PHE A 313 -0.93 -2.35 8.52
C PHE A 313 -1.55 -2.42 7.12
N ASP A 314 -1.41 -3.55 6.42
CA ASP A 314 -2.17 -3.84 5.19
C ASP A 314 -2.56 -5.32 5.11
N SER A 315 -2.93 -5.77 3.91
CA SER A 315 -3.23 -7.18 3.57
C SER A 315 -4.65 -7.60 3.99
N GLY A 316 -5.58 -7.45 3.04
CA GLY A 316 -6.98 -7.92 3.17
C GLY A 316 -8.02 -6.81 3.32
N VAL A 317 -7.61 -5.55 3.52
CA VAL A 317 -8.52 -4.40 3.61
C VAL A 317 -9.32 -4.22 2.31
N ARG A 318 -10.65 -4.18 2.40
CA ARG A 318 -11.58 -4.01 1.26
C ARG A 318 -12.64 -2.93 1.47
N SER A 319 -12.90 -2.54 2.71
CA SER A 319 -13.93 -1.58 3.11
C SER A 319 -13.40 -0.58 4.15
N GLY A 320 -14.11 0.53 4.35
CA GLY A 320 -13.85 1.43 5.47
C GLY A 320 -14.06 0.76 6.83
N THR A 321 -14.93 -0.26 6.91
CA THR A 321 -15.07 -1.03 8.16
C THR A 321 -13.82 -1.82 8.51
N ASP A 322 -13.11 -2.35 7.51
CA ASP A 322 -11.84 -3.07 7.71
C ASP A 322 -10.75 -2.12 8.21
N VAL A 323 -10.73 -0.88 7.68
CA VAL A 323 -9.84 0.19 8.15
C VAL A 323 -10.04 0.45 9.64
N VAL A 324 -11.28 0.70 10.07
CA VAL A 324 -11.57 1.00 11.48
C VAL A 324 -11.24 -0.18 12.39
N LYS A 325 -11.44 -1.43 11.96
CA LYS A 325 -11.05 -2.62 12.74
C LYS A 325 -9.53 -2.71 12.93
N ALA A 326 -8.75 -2.49 11.89
CA ALA A 326 -7.29 -2.47 12.01
C ALA A 326 -6.80 -1.33 12.92
N LEU A 327 -7.42 -0.15 12.84
CA LEU A 327 -7.13 0.97 13.74
C LEU A 327 -7.50 0.64 15.19
N ALA A 328 -8.63 -0.02 15.42
CA ALA A 328 -9.06 -0.46 16.74
C ALA A 328 -8.12 -1.52 17.34
N LEU A 329 -7.43 -2.30 16.50
CA LEU A 329 -6.37 -3.23 16.90
C LEU A 329 -5.01 -2.54 17.12
N GLY A 330 -4.95 -1.22 16.98
CA GLY A 330 -3.78 -0.41 17.33
C GLY A 330 -2.89 0.00 16.15
N ALA A 331 -3.29 -0.29 14.91
CA ALA A 331 -2.60 0.29 13.75
C ALA A 331 -2.59 1.83 13.84
N THR A 332 -1.46 2.43 13.50
CA THR A 332 -1.30 3.87 13.30
C THR A 332 -1.98 4.31 12.01
N ALA A 333 -1.73 3.59 10.92
CA ALA A 333 -2.29 3.84 9.60
C ALA A 333 -2.52 2.53 8.84
N VAL A 334 -3.44 2.53 7.88
CA VAL A 334 -3.93 1.35 7.16
C VAL A 334 -3.75 1.50 5.65
N GLY A 335 -3.05 0.54 5.07
CA GLY A 335 -2.69 0.47 3.66
C GLY A 335 -3.75 -0.24 2.82
N VAL A 336 -4.07 0.35 1.68
CA VAL A 336 -4.97 -0.22 0.68
C VAL A 336 -4.13 -0.60 -0.54
N GLY A 337 -4.28 -1.83 -1.04
CA GLY A 337 -3.61 -2.31 -2.25
C GLY A 337 -4.58 -2.46 -3.42
N ARG A 338 -5.01 -3.70 -3.70
CA ARG A 338 -5.91 -4.06 -4.81
C ARG A 338 -7.10 -3.11 -5.03
N PRO A 339 -7.84 -2.64 -4.02
CA PRO A 339 -8.98 -1.76 -4.25
C PRO A 339 -8.62 -0.49 -5.05
N TYR A 340 -7.56 0.24 -4.69
CA TYR A 340 -7.25 1.47 -5.45
C TYR A 340 -6.71 1.13 -6.84
N THR A 341 -5.99 0.02 -7.00
CA THR A 341 -5.50 -0.44 -8.32
C THR A 341 -6.65 -0.83 -9.24
N TYR A 342 -7.74 -1.41 -8.71
CA TYR A 342 -8.98 -1.60 -9.46
C TYR A 342 -9.61 -0.26 -9.87
N GLY A 343 -9.55 0.75 -9.01
CA GLY A 343 -9.92 2.12 -9.35
C GLY A 343 -9.10 2.67 -10.53
N LEU A 344 -7.77 2.52 -10.48
CA LEU A 344 -6.87 2.90 -11.59
C LEU A 344 -7.30 2.25 -12.91
N ALA A 345 -7.59 0.94 -12.87
CA ALA A 345 -8.01 0.20 -14.06
C ALA A 345 -9.32 0.67 -14.69
N LEU A 346 -10.22 1.25 -13.89
CA LEU A 346 -11.51 1.71 -14.38
C LEU A 346 -11.50 3.15 -14.89
N ASP A 347 -10.76 4.04 -14.22
CA ASP A 347 -10.82 5.48 -14.54
C ASP A 347 -9.58 6.26 -14.10
N GLY A 348 -8.41 5.62 -14.10
CA GLY A 348 -7.14 6.26 -13.75
C GLY A 348 -7.17 6.93 -12.38
N ALA A 349 -6.69 8.17 -12.31
CA ALA A 349 -6.58 8.93 -11.07
C ALA A 349 -7.95 9.16 -10.40
N ASP A 350 -8.97 9.50 -11.18
CA ASP A 350 -10.33 9.70 -10.67
C ASP A 350 -10.90 8.40 -10.09
N GLY A 351 -10.61 7.27 -10.73
CA GLY A 351 -11.02 5.94 -10.28
C GLY A 351 -10.38 5.55 -8.95
N ALA A 352 -9.07 5.73 -8.81
CA ALA A 352 -8.40 5.49 -7.53
C ALA A 352 -8.88 6.47 -6.44
N ALA A 353 -9.02 7.76 -6.76
CA ALA A 353 -9.51 8.77 -5.84
C ALA A 353 -10.95 8.47 -5.36
N HIS A 354 -11.82 7.97 -6.25
CA HIS A 354 -13.17 7.52 -5.90
C HIS A 354 -13.14 6.37 -4.88
N VAL A 355 -12.30 5.36 -5.10
CA VAL A 355 -12.16 4.24 -4.14
C VAL A 355 -11.70 4.73 -2.77
N LEU A 356 -10.69 5.61 -2.72
CA LEU A 356 -10.19 6.17 -1.47
C LEU A 356 -11.26 6.99 -0.74
N LYS A 357 -12.05 7.80 -1.46
CA LYS A 357 -13.18 8.54 -0.89
C LYS A 357 -14.27 7.62 -0.34
N CYS A 358 -14.58 6.51 -1.01
CA CYS A 358 -15.53 5.52 -0.51
C CYS A 358 -15.05 4.91 0.82
N LEU A 359 -13.79 4.47 0.89
CA LEU A 359 -13.22 3.87 2.10
C LEU A 359 -13.22 4.86 3.27
N LEU A 360 -12.85 6.11 3.01
CA LEU A 360 -12.87 7.18 4.02
C LEU A 360 -14.28 7.51 4.49
N ALA A 361 -15.23 7.62 3.57
CA ALA A 361 -16.62 7.89 3.90
C ALA A 361 -17.23 6.77 4.75
N GLU A 362 -16.97 5.51 4.39
CA GLU A 362 -17.47 4.36 5.15
C GLU A 362 -16.81 4.27 6.55
N ALA A 363 -15.50 4.52 6.66
CA ALA A 363 -14.81 4.56 7.95
C ALA A 363 -15.34 5.68 8.86
N ASP A 364 -15.47 6.89 8.31
CA ASP A 364 -16.01 8.06 9.02
C ASP A 364 -17.46 7.85 9.48
N LEU A 365 -18.32 7.27 8.63
CA LEU A 365 -19.71 6.99 8.99
C LEU A 365 -19.84 5.88 10.03
N LEU A 366 -18.98 4.86 9.98
CA LEU A 366 -18.92 3.83 11.02
C LEU A 366 -18.54 4.45 12.37
N MET A 367 -17.55 5.34 12.39
CA MET A 367 -17.16 6.12 13.57
C MET A 367 -18.33 6.96 14.10
N ALA A 368 -19.02 7.68 13.21
CA ALA A 368 -20.15 8.52 13.57
C ALA A 368 -21.30 7.74 14.22
N VAL A 369 -21.71 6.63 13.60
CA VAL A 369 -22.84 5.81 14.06
C VAL A 369 -22.49 5.03 15.33
N ASN A 370 -21.25 4.58 15.46
CA ASN A 370 -20.81 3.80 16.62
C ASN A 370 -20.29 4.65 17.78
N GLY A 371 -20.34 5.98 17.69
CA GLY A 371 -19.99 6.85 18.81
C GLY A 371 -18.48 6.98 19.05
N TYR A 372 -17.68 7.07 17.98
CA TYR A 372 -16.23 7.28 18.04
C TYR A 372 -15.84 8.63 17.43
N PRO A 373 -15.66 9.69 18.24
CA PRO A 373 -15.34 11.01 17.71
C PRO A 373 -13.88 11.15 17.21
N SER A 374 -12.96 10.25 17.58
CA SER A 374 -11.58 10.28 17.09
C SER A 374 -10.98 8.88 16.88
N ILE A 375 -9.83 8.81 16.20
CA ILE A 375 -9.03 7.56 16.12
C ILE A 375 -8.61 7.06 17.51
N ALA A 376 -8.35 7.97 18.46
CA ALA A 376 -8.03 7.58 19.83
C ALA A 376 -9.19 6.85 20.50
N ASP A 377 -10.44 7.28 20.26
CA ASP A 377 -11.64 6.61 20.77
C ASP A 377 -11.86 5.24 20.13
N VAL A 378 -11.56 5.11 18.82
CA VAL A 378 -11.58 3.80 18.12
C VAL A 378 -10.58 2.83 18.76
N ARG A 379 -9.35 3.28 19.03
CA ARG A 379 -8.31 2.47 19.70
C ARG A 379 -8.69 2.10 21.13
N ALA A 380 -9.21 3.06 21.89
CA ALA A 380 -9.65 2.82 23.26
C ALA A 380 -10.82 1.84 23.35
N ALA A 381 -11.73 1.85 22.37
CA ALA A 381 -12.83 0.90 22.29
C ALA A 381 -12.36 -0.51 21.91
N GLY A 382 -11.33 -0.61 21.07
CA GLY A 382 -10.79 -1.87 20.58
C GLY A 382 -11.74 -2.62 19.64
N ALA A 383 -11.27 -3.73 19.09
CA ALA A 383 -12.09 -4.67 18.33
C ALA A 383 -12.29 -5.96 19.13
N VAL A 384 -13.50 -6.51 19.08
CA VAL A 384 -13.85 -7.78 19.74
C VAL A 384 -13.75 -8.91 18.74
N ARG A 385 -12.92 -9.91 19.04
CA ARG A 385 -12.87 -11.15 18.26
C ARG A 385 -14.14 -11.97 18.51
N GLN A 386 -14.87 -12.27 17.45
CA GLN A 386 -16.04 -13.12 17.46
C GLN A 386 -15.59 -14.58 17.45
N SER A 387 -15.97 -15.35 18.46
CA SER A 387 -15.88 -16.80 18.41
C SER A 387 -16.88 -17.30 17.37
N ARG A 388 -16.40 -17.86 16.26
CA ARG A 388 -17.23 -18.74 15.42
C ARG A 388 -16.88 -20.18 15.70
#